data_AF-A0A8H7A4X7-F1
#
_entry.id   AF-A0A8H7A4X7-F1
#
_cell.length_a   1.000
_cell.length_b   1.000
_cell.length_c   1.000
_cell.angle_alpha   90.00
_cell.angle_beta   90.00
_cell.angle_gamma   90.00
#
_symmetry.space_group_name_H-M   'P 1'
#
loop_
_entity.id
_entity.type
_entity.pdbx_description
1 polymer ?
#
loop_
_entity_poly.entity_id
_entity_poly.type
_entity_poly.pdbx_seq_one_letter_code
_entity_poly.pdbx_strand_id
1 'polypeptide(L)'
;MGFPDSPDGLPSSTAETVFEALARLNRDPDNSHVPSMLLDARRSQPMEVEVIVGEVVRMGKKYKVDMPHIDMLYALLLVKQNQILGRMMAQ
;
A
#
# COMPACT_ATOMS: atom_id res chain seq x y z
N MET A 1 24.13 -18.94 1.51
CA MET A 1 22.75 -19.16 1.03
C MET A 1 22.22 -17.81 0.59
N GLY A 2 22.16 -17.58 -0.71
CA GLY A 2 21.76 -16.32 -1.33
C GLY A 2 21.80 -16.51 -2.85
N PHE A 3 21.01 -15.73 -3.57
CA PHE A 3 21.05 -15.74 -5.03
C PHE A 3 22.31 -15.03 -5.51
N PRO A 4 22.98 -15.52 -6.58
CA PRO A 4 24.19 -14.88 -7.09
C PRO A 4 23.86 -13.49 -7.67
N ASP A 5 24.80 -12.54 -7.54
CA ASP A 5 24.72 -11.23 -8.20
C ASP A 5 25.13 -11.40 -9.67
N SER A 6 24.25 -12.02 -10.44
CA SER A 6 24.42 -12.32 -11.85
C SER A 6 23.09 -12.19 -12.59
N PRO A 7 23.09 -12.05 -13.93
CA PRO A 7 21.86 -12.01 -14.71
C PRO A 7 20.94 -13.22 -14.50
N ASP A 8 21.53 -14.38 -14.23
CA ASP A 8 20.80 -15.64 -13.95
C ASP A 8 20.42 -15.81 -12.46
N GLY A 9 20.74 -14.82 -11.61
CA GLY A 9 20.49 -14.81 -10.17
C GLY A 9 19.57 -13.67 -9.73
N LEU A 10 19.88 -13.01 -8.61
CA LEU A 10 19.24 -11.77 -8.20
C LEU A 10 20.29 -10.66 -8.22
N PRO A 11 20.34 -9.88 -9.31
CA PRO A 11 21.23 -8.73 -9.39
C PRO A 11 21.02 -7.79 -8.20
N SER A 12 22.10 -7.22 -7.68
CA SER A 12 22.04 -6.20 -6.63
C SER A 12 21.21 -4.97 -7.05
N SER A 13 21.12 -4.70 -8.35
CA SER A 13 20.27 -3.67 -8.95
C SER A 13 18.76 -3.99 -8.98
N THR A 14 18.35 -5.19 -8.56
CA THR A 14 16.94 -5.63 -8.65
C THR A 14 16.00 -4.69 -7.89
N ALA A 15 16.39 -4.24 -6.70
CA ALA A 15 15.56 -3.35 -5.89
C ALA A 15 15.28 -2.03 -6.62
N GLU A 16 16.33 -1.36 -7.11
CA GLU A 16 16.22 -0.11 -7.87
C GLU A 16 15.40 -0.31 -9.14
N THR A 17 15.68 -1.37 -9.91
CA THR A 17 14.98 -1.70 -11.15
C THR A 17 13.48 -1.90 -10.92
N VAL A 18 13.11 -2.62 -9.86
CA VAL A 18 11.72 -2.85 -9.47
C VAL A 18 11.04 -1.55 -9.05
N PHE A 19 11.69 -0.72 -8.24
CA PHE A 19 11.13 0.57 -7.83
C PHE A 19 10.87 1.48 -9.03
N GLU A 20 11.82 1.58 -9.97
CA GLU A 20 11.66 2.37 -11.17
C GLU A 20 10.53 1.84 -12.07
N ALA A 21 10.44 0.52 -12.24
CA ALA A 21 9.37 -0.10 -13.02
C ALA A 21 7.99 0.16 -12.40
N LEU A 22 7.87 0.00 -11.09
CA LEU A 22 6.62 0.29 -10.36
C LEU A 22 6.27 1.78 -10.41
N ALA A 23 7.24 2.68 -10.28
CA ALA A 23 7.01 4.11 -10.38
C ALA A 23 6.50 4.51 -11.78
N ARG A 24 7.03 3.89 -12.85
CA ARG A 24 6.51 4.09 -14.22
C ARG A 24 5.05 3.64 -14.33
N LEU A 25 4.74 2.43 -13.86
CA LEU A 25 3.37 1.89 -13.91
C LEU A 25 2.37 2.74 -13.12
N ASN A 26 2.76 3.28 -11.97
CA ASN A 26 1.85 4.07 -11.12
C ASN A 26 1.75 5.56 -11.53
N ARG A 27 2.55 6.02 -12.51
CA ARG A 27 2.46 7.36 -13.09
C ARG A 27 1.72 7.39 -14.42
N ASP A 28 1.49 6.23 -15.02
CA ASP A 28 0.77 6.11 -16.29
C ASP A 28 -0.73 6.39 -16.06
N PRO A 29 -1.28 7.47 -16.64
CA PRO A 29 -2.70 7.81 -16.50
C PRO A 29 -3.64 6.81 -17.19
N ASP A 30 -3.14 6.02 -18.14
CA ASP A 30 -3.91 5.01 -18.86
C ASP A 30 -3.87 3.64 -18.17
N ASN A 31 -3.18 3.53 -17.03
CA ASN A 31 -3.14 2.31 -16.25
C ASN A 31 -4.53 1.97 -15.69
N SER A 32 -5.06 0.82 -16.11
CA SER A 32 -6.38 0.31 -15.70
C SER A 32 -6.34 -0.69 -14.55
N HIS A 33 -5.16 -0.87 -13.92
CA HIS A 33 -5.01 -1.78 -12.78
C HIS A 33 -5.90 -1.34 -11.61
N VAL A 34 -6.62 -2.31 -11.03
CA VAL A 34 -7.48 -2.08 -9.86
C VAL A 34 -6.75 -2.54 -8.59
N PRO A 35 -6.40 -1.62 -7.67
CA PRO A 35 -5.77 -2.01 -6.41
C PRO A 35 -6.65 -2.92 -5.56
N SER A 36 -6.06 -3.89 -4.86
CA SER A 36 -6.79 -4.85 -4.01
C SER A 36 -7.67 -4.16 -2.96
N MET A 37 -7.14 -3.18 -2.23
CA MET A 37 -7.92 -2.44 -1.23
C MET A 37 -9.13 -1.69 -1.83
N LEU A 38 -9.05 -1.25 -3.10
CA LEU A 38 -10.20 -0.67 -3.79
C LEU A 38 -11.25 -1.73 -4.12
N LEU A 39 -10.83 -2.93 -4.49
CA LEU A 39 -11.71 -4.07 -4.69
C LEU A 39 -12.44 -4.43 -3.38
N ASP A 40 -11.72 -4.50 -2.27
CA ASP A 40 -12.28 -4.78 -0.93
C ASP A 40 -13.29 -3.71 -0.54
N ALA A 41 -12.96 -2.43 -0.72
CA ALA A 41 -13.87 -1.31 -0.46
C ALA A 41 -15.16 -1.40 -1.27
N ARG A 42 -15.08 -1.79 -2.55
CA ARG A 42 -16.24 -1.98 -3.44
C ARG A 42 -17.10 -3.16 -3.01
N ARG A 43 -16.47 -4.21 -2.49
CA ARG A 43 -17.14 -5.44 -2.02
C ARG A 43 -17.60 -5.36 -0.56
N SER A 44 -17.38 -4.24 0.12
CA SER A 44 -17.63 -4.09 1.56
C SER A 44 -16.93 -5.18 2.39
N GLN A 45 -15.70 -5.52 2.01
CA GLN A 45 -14.84 -6.45 2.73
C GLN A 45 -13.82 -5.67 3.58
N PRO A 46 -13.29 -6.28 4.66
CA PRO A 46 -12.19 -5.69 5.40
C PRO A 46 -10.99 -5.40 4.50
N MET A 47 -10.48 -4.17 4.57
CA MET A 47 -9.28 -3.75 3.84
C MET A 47 -8.03 -3.84 4.71
N GLU A 48 -6.86 -3.93 4.09
CA GLU A 48 -5.54 -3.99 4.75
C GLU A 48 -5.02 -2.62 5.25
N VAL A 49 -5.89 -1.79 5.84
CA VAL A 49 -5.56 -0.39 6.23
C VAL A 49 -4.42 -0.32 7.26
N GLU A 50 -4.50 -1.11 8.33
CA GLU A 50 -3.56 -1.02 9.46
C GLU A 50 -2.16 -1.55 9.13
N VAL A 51 -2.09 -2.60 8.33
CA VAL A 51 -0.84 -3.28 7.99
C VAL A 51 -0.10 -2.60 6.84
N ILE A 52 -0.82 -1.94 5.93
CA ILE A 52 -0.20 -1.17 4.83
C ILE A 52 -0.01 0.29 5.27
N VAL A 53 -1.08 1.08 5.33
CA VAL A 53 -0.99 2.53 5.50
C VAL A 53 -0.68 2.90 6.95
N GLY A 54 -1.29 2.19 7.90
CA GLY A 54 -1.01 2.39 9.32
C GLY A 54 0.46 2.21 9.65
N GLU A 55 1.14 1.21 9.07
CA GLU A 55 2.56 0.95 9.34
C GLU A 55 3.44 2.09 8.84
N VAL A 56 3.15 2.62 7.66
CA VAL A 56 3.82 3.81 7.15
C VAL A 56 3.64 4.99 8.11
N VAL A 57 2.43 5.24 8.60
CA VAL A 57 2.16 6.33 9.58
C VAL A 57 2.94 6.13 10.88
N ARG A 58 2.95 4.91 11.45
CA ARG A 58 3.73 4.61 12.67
C ARG A 58 5.22 4.83 12.45
N MET A 59 5.74 4.37 11.33
CA MET A 59 7.14 4.52 10.97
C MET A 59 7.51 6.00 10.78
N GLY A 60 6.71 6.77 10.04
CA GLY A 60 6.95 8.20 9.86
C GLY A 60 6.93 8.96 11.19
N LYS A 61 5.98 8.66 12.09
CA LYS A 61 5.96 9.22 13.45
C LYS A 61 7.21 8.86 14.24
N LYS A 62 7.63 7.58 14.22
CA LYS A 62 8.85 7.10 14.90
C LYS A 62 10.10 7.85 14.44
N TYR A 63 10.22 8.12 13.14
CA TYR A 63 11.37 8.80 12.54
C TYR A 63 11.16 10.32 12.35
N LYS A 64 10.05 10.88 12.86
CA LYS A 64 9.71 12.31 12.76
C LYS A 64 9.69 12.83 11.32
N VAL A 65 9.19 12.02 10.38
CA VAL A 65 8.96 12.41 8.98
C VAL A 65 7.55 12.98 8.85
N ASP A 66 7.45 14.20 8.33
CA ASP A 66 6.16 14.84 8.04
C ASP A 66 5.56 14.24 6.76
N MET A 67 4.30 13.79 6.82
CA MET A 67 3.63 13.05 5.75
C MET A 67 2.13 13.40 5.64
N PRO A 68 1.77 14.69 5.47
CA PRO A 68 0.39 15.17 5.61
C PRO A 68 -0.60 14.45 4.68
N HIS A 69 -0.18 14.09 3.47
CA HIS A 69 -1.02 13.35 2.53
C HIS A 69 -1.29 11.91 2.97
N ILE A 70 -0.30 11.24 3.57
CA ILE A 70 -0.45 9.87 4.07
C ILE A 70 -1.30 9.85 5.33
N ASP A 71 -1.11 10.83 6.22
CA ASP A 71 -1.93 10.98 7.42
C ASP A 71 -3.41 11.23 7.07
N MET A 72 -3.68 12.09 6.09
CA MET A 72 -5.03 12.32 5.59
C MET A 72 -5.63 11.05 4.98
N LEU A 73 -4.88 10.33 4.13
CA LEU A 73 -5.33 9.08 3.53
C LEU A 73 -5.67 8.04 4.60
N TYR A 74 -4.81 7.86 5.59
CA TYR A 74 -5.03 6.94 6.70
C TYR A 74 -6.31 7.27 7.47
N ALA A 75 -6.52 8.55 7.80
CA ALA A 75 -7.71 8.99 8.51
C ALA A 75 -9.01 8.69 7.72
N LEU A 76 -9.02 8.94 6.41
CA LEU A 76 -10.18 8.65 5.56
C LEU A 76 -10.45 7.15 5.43
N LEU A 77 -9.39 6.35 5.26
CA LEU A 77 -9.51 4.89 5.17
C LEU A 77 -10.01 4.26 6.48
N LEU A 78 -9.58 4.80 7.63
CA LEU A 78 -10.10 4.38 8.94
C LEU A 78 -11.61 4.59 9.06
N VAL A 79 -12.12 5.75 8.65
CA VAL A 79 -13.57 6.01 8.65
C VAL A 79 -14.30 5.01 7.76
N LYS A 80 -13.81 4.78 6.54
CA LYS A 80 -14.43 3.83 5.60
C LYS A 80 -14.40 2.39 6.13
N GLN A 81 -13.27 1.96 6.70
CA GLN A 81 -13.12 0.63 7.30
C GLN A 81 -14.07 0.43 8.48
N ASN A 82 -14.19 1.42 9.37
CA ASN A 82 -15.10 1.35 10.52
C ASN A 82 -16.57 1.23 10.09
N GLN A 83 -16.97 1.90 9.01
CA GLN A 83 -18.31 1.75 8.44
C GLN A 83 -18.57 0.34 7.90
N ILE A 84 -17.57 -0.28 7.25
CA ILE A 84 -17.66 -1.65 6.74
C ILE A 84 -17.80 -2.63 7.91
N LEU A 85 -16.89 -2.57 8.89
CA LEU A 85 -16.90 -3.46 10.05
C LEU A 85 -18.17 -3.31 10.88
N GLY A 86 -18.64 -2.08 11.10
CA GLY A 86 -19.88 -1.81 11.83
C GLY A 86 -21.11 -2.48 11.19
N ARG A 87 -21.19 -2.50 9.86
CA ARG A 87 -22.27 -3.19 9.13
C ARG A 87 -22.17 -4.71 9.22
N MET A 88 -20.95 -5.25 9.26
CA MET A 88 -20.74 -6.69 9.40
C MET A 88 -21.14 -7.20 10.80
N MET A 89 -20.86 -6.43 11.85
CA MET A 89 -21.23 -6.79 13.23
C MET A 89 -22.72 -6.65 13.54
N ALA A 90 -23.47 -5.90 12.72
CA ALA A 90 -24.90 -5.68 12.88
C ALA A 90 -25.77 -6.74 12.17
N GLN A 91 -25.15 -7.72 11.50
CA GLN A 91 -25.79 -8.86 10.84
C GLN A 91 -25.61 -10.13 11.68
#